data_AF-X1IQM8-F1
#
_entry.id   AF-X1IQM8-F1
#
_cell.length_a   1.000
_cell.length_b   1.000
_cell.length_c   1.000
_cell.angle_alpha   90.00
_cell.angle_beta   90.00
_cell.angle_gamma   90.00
#
_symmetry.space_group_name_H-M   'P 1'
#
loop_
_entity.id
_entity.type
_entity.pdbx_description
1 polymer ?
#
loop_
_entity_poly.entity_id
_entity_poly.type
_entity_poly.pdbx_seq_one_letter_code
_entity_poly.pdbx_strand_id
1 'polypeptide(L)'
;MYAEELSAAAILKALRRGRVYVTKSPRLTFQAEIGGTTYMIGDDLGGQSGEIEVTATISHGTDQLHAQLIRNGEIIAKKLLRGLEASVQFRVQVDPNRSDWCRLEVLDRNWQALVITNPIFVNSRESGIPNTRGASLW
;
A
#
# COMPACT_ATOMS: atom_id res chain seq x y z
N MET A 1 -0.69 -22.38 25.48
CA MET A 1 -1.23 -21.00 25.37
C MET A 1 -0.64 -20.43 24.08
N TYR A 2 -1.39 -20.55 22.98
CA TYR A 2 -0.94 -20.19 21.64
C TYR A 2 -1.09 -18.68 21.46
N ALA A 3 -0.01 -18.01 21.07
CA ALA A 3 0.03 -16.59 20.80
C ALA A 3 -0.64 -16.29 19.44
N GLU A 4 -1.98 -16.35 19.39
CA GLU A 4 -2.79 -16.09 18.19
C GLU A 4 -3.29 -14.64 18.08
N GLU A 5 -2.85 -13.75 18.97
CA GLU A 5 -3.23 -12.34 18.91
C GLU A 5 -1.99 -11.47 18.73
N LEU A 6 -1.54 -11.35 17.48
CA LEU A 6 -1.20 -10.02 16.96
C LEU A 6 -2.49 -9.20 17.03
N SER A 7 -2.83 -8.75 18.24
CA SER A 7 -4.17 -8.38 18.64
C SER A 7 -4.77 -7.38 17.67
N ALA A 8 -6.06 -7.51 17.38
CA ALA A 8 -6.81 -6.55 16.57
C ALA A 8 -6.54 -5.10 17.02
N ALA A 9 -6.23 -4.89 18.31
CA ALA A 9 -5.79 -3.61 18.87
C ALA A 9 -4.46 -3.08 18.32
N ALA A 10 -3.46 -3.94 18.05
CA ALA A 10 -2.20 -3.54 17.43
C ALA A 10 -2.39 -3.12 15.96
N ILE A 11 -3.23 -3.85 15.22
CA ILE A 11 -3.64 -3.51 13.85
C ILE A 11 -4.40 -2.17 13.83
N LEU A 12 -5.39 -1.99 14.71
CA LEU A 12 -6.18 -0.75 14.85
C LEU A 12 -5.34 0.45 15.32
N LYS A 13 -4.37 0.25 16.20
CA LYS A 13 -3.46 1.31 16.66
C LYS A 13 -2.51 1.78 15.56
N ALA A 14 -2.09 0.86 14.69
CA ALA A 14 -1.28 1.18 13.53
C ALA A 14 -2.13 1.91 12.46
N LEU A 15 -3.38 1.47 12.21
CA LEU A 15 -4.32 2.08 11.24
C LEU A 15 -4.58 3.57 11.54
N ARG A 16 -4.59 3.95 12.82
CA ARG A 16 -4.83 5.34 13.26
C ARG A 16 -3.66 6.31 13.03
N ARG A 17 -2.50 5.85 12.53
CA ARG A 17 -1.30 6.69 12.31
C ARG A 17 -0.79 6.70 10.86
N GLY A 18 -1.59 6.22 9.90
CA GLY A 18 -1.30 6.39 8.47
C GLY A 18 -0.08 5.63 7.94
N ARG A 19 0.50 4.69 8.70
CA ARG A 19 1.71 3.95 8.33
C ARG A 19 1.65 2.50 8.81
N VAL A 20 0.97 1.60 8.10
CA VAL A 20 0.96 0.19 8.49
C VAL A 20 1.41 -0.72 7.39
N TYR A 21 2.38 -1.52 7.81
CA TYR A 21 3.09 -2.56 7.13
C TYR A 21 3.00 -3.77 8.08
N VAL A 22 2.33 -4.86 7.70
CA VAL A 22 2.21 -6.06 8.54
C VAL A 22 3.16 -7.12 8.01
N THR A 23 4.26 -7.43 8.74
CA THR A 23 5.04 -8.67 8.51
C THR A 23 5.80 -9.12 9.77
N LYS A 24 5.76 -10.42 10.12
CA LYS A 24 6.91 -11.16 10.73
C LYS A 24 7.86 -11.70 9.64
N SER A 25 7.33 -11.94 8.45
CA SER A 25 7.94 -12.20 7.12
C SER A 25 6.77 -12.26 6.11
N PRO A 26 6.95 -12.02 4.80
CA PRO A 26 8.16 -11.64 4.06
C PRO A 26 8.56 -10.16 4.26
N ARG A 27 9.81 -9.79 3.95
CA ARG A 27 10.24 -8.37 3.91
C ARG A 27 9.86 -7.78 2.55
N LEU A 28 9.39 -6.55 2.53
CA LEU A 28 8.83 -5.92 1.34
C LEU A 28 9.19 -4.43 1.28
N THR A 29 9.59 -3.97 0.09
CA THR A 29 9.52 -2.56 -0.32
C THR A 29 8.46 -2.41 -1.39
N PHE A 30 7.76 -1.29 -1.38
CA PHE A 30 6.76 -0.94 -2.39
C PHE A 30 6.79 0.56 -2.62
N GLN A 31 7.01 0.95 -3.87
CA GLN A 31 7.19 2.33 -4.27
C GLN A 31 6.62 2.59 -5.66
N ALA A 32 6.22 3.83 -5.92
CA ALA A 32 5.85 4.33 -7.22
C ALA A 32 6.90 5.34 -7.71
N GLU A 33 7.15 5.38 -9.01
CA GLU A 33 8.00 6.37 -9.65
C GLU A 33 7.25 7.06 -10.78
N ILE A 34 7.34 8.39 -10.83
CA ILE A 34 6.85 9.22 -11.92
C ILE A 34 7.75 10.44 -12.08
N GLY A 35 8.17 10.73 -13.32
CA GLY A 35 9.03 11.88 -13.61
C GLY A 35 10.34 11.89 -12.79
N GLY A 36 10.88 10.72 -12.44
CA GLY A 36 12.09 10.58 -11.61
C GLY A 36 11.90 10.85 -10.11
N THR A 37 10.66 11.07 -9.66
CA THR A 37 10.34 11.20 -8.22
C THR A 37 9.77 9.89 -7.70
N THR A 38 10.31 9.41 -6.57
CA THR A 38 9.85 8.19 -5.90
C THR A 38 8.89 8.52 -4.77
N TYR A 39 7.79 7.77 -4.70
CA TYR A 39 6.75 7.85 -3.69
C TYR A 39 6.62 6.50 -2.99
N MET A 40 6.50 6.52 -1.67
CA MET A 40 6.42 5.34 -0.81
C MET A 40 4.99 5.10 -0.35
N ILE A 41 4.77 3.95 0.30
CA ILE A 41 3.49 3.63 0.95
C ILE A 41 2.99 4.77 1.84
N GLY A 42 1.73 5.17 1.67
CA GLY A 42 1.11 6.26 2.40
C GLY A 42 1.31 7.65 1.79
N ASP A 43 2.19 7.80 0.80
CA ASP A 43 2.36 9.07 0.08
C ASP A 43 1.20 9.33 -0.88
N ASP A 44 1.01 10.62 -1.21
CA ASP A 44 0.11 11.08 -2.26
C ASP A 44 0.93 11.71 -3.39
N LEU A 45 0.74 11.21 -4.61
CA LEU A 45 1.35 11.75 -5.81
C LEU A 45 0.78 13.14 -6.16
N GLY A 46 -0.37 13.53 -5.58
CA GLY A 46 -1.03 14.79 -5.85
C GLY A 46 -1.58 14.85 -7.28
N GLY A 47 -1.48 16.00 -7.93
CA GLY A 47 -2.00 16.24 -9.28
C GLY A 47 -1.13 15.69 -10.42
N GLN A 48 -0.33 14.66 -10.19
CA GLN A 48 0.49 14.02 -11.22
C GLN A 48 -0.40 13.28 -12.24
N SER A 49 0.09 13.19 -13.49
CA SER A 49 -0.65 12.59 -14.60
C SER A 49 0.27 11.75 -15.48
N GLY A 50 -0.25 10.64 -16.00
CA GLY A 50 0.48 9.76 -16.93
C GLY A 50 0.72 8.35 -16.38
N GLU A 51 1.75 7.68 -16.86
CA GLU A 51 2.11 6.34 -16.38
C GLU A 51 2.97 6.43 -15.12
N ILE A 52 2.55 5.75 -14.07
CA ILE A 52 3.41 5.50 -12.90
C ILE A 52 3.99 4.08 -13.00
N GLU A 53 5.27 3.95 -12.69
CA GLU A 53 5.90 2.64 -12.50
C GLU A 53 5.85 2.28 -11.03
N VAL A 54 5.22 1.16 -10.70
CA VAL A 54 5.12 0.66 -9.34
C VAL A 54 6.02 -0.56 -9.20
N THR A 55 7.00 -0.47 -8.30
CA THR A 55 7.97 -1.53 -8.05
C THR A 55 7.79 -2.09 -6.64
N ALA A 56 7.82 -3.42 -6.53
CA ALA A 56 7.91 -4.10 -5.25
C ALA A 56 9.09 -5.07 -5.23
N THR A 57 9.88 -5.03 -4.15
CA THR A 57 10.90 -6.05 -3.88
C THR A 57 10.48 -6.82 -2.65
N ILE A 58 10.41 -8.14 -2.75
CA ILE A 58 9.93 -9.05 -1.72
C ILE A 58 11.00 -10.08 -1.43
N SER A 59 11.56 -10.07 -0.23
CA SER A 59 12.45 -11.12 0.25
C SER A 59 11.65 -12.09 1.12
N HIS A 60 11.55 -13.34 0.69
CA HIS A 60 10.74 -14.37 1.33
C HIS A 60 11.50 -15.69 1.47
N GLY A 61 11.46 -16.31 2.65
CA GLY A 61 12.16 -17.58 2.92
C GLY A 61 11.39 -18.84 2.51
N THR A 62 10.38 -18.71 1.63
CA THR A 62 9.46 -19.80 1.27
C THR A 62 9.39 -19.99 -0.25
N ASP A 63 9.00 -21.17 -0.71
CA ASP A 63 9.15 -21.54 -2.12
C ASP A 63 8.21 -20.78 -3.08
N GLN A 64 7.05 -20.32 -2.60
CA GLN A 64 6.03 -19.73 -3.47
C GLN A 64 5.06 -18.79 -2.75
N LEU A 65 4.92 -17.57 -3.25
CA LEU A 65 3.95 -16.56 -2.82
C LEU A 65 3.22 -15.95 -4.02
N HIS A 66 2.15 -15.21 -3.76
CA HIS A 66 1.42 -14.44 -4.77
C HIS A 66 1.46 -12.96 -4.41
N ALA A 67 1.87 -12.09 -5.34
CA ALA A 67 1.69 -10.66 -5.23
C ALA A 67 0.45 -10.23 -6.03
N GLN A 68 -0.38 -9.36 -5.45
CA GLN A 68 -1.52 -8.74 -6.10
C GLN A 68 -1.40 -7.23 -6.01
N LEU A 69 -1.50 -6.55 -7.15
CA LEU A 69 -1.68 -5.10 -7.19
C LEU A 69 -3.18 -4.80 -7.20
N ILE A 70 -3.62 -4.04 -6.21
CA ILE A 70 -5.00 -3.62 -6.04
C ILE A 70 -5.09 -2.14 -6.31
N ARG A 71 -6.07 -1.73 -7.10
CA ARG A 71 -6.38 -0.33 -7.40
C ARG A 71 -7.86 -0.09 -7.13
N ASN A 72 -8.19 0.90 -6.30
CA ASN A 72 -9.58 1.21 -5.91
C ASN A 72 -10.43 0.00 -5.47
N GLY A 73 -9.79 -0.99 -4.84
CA GLY A 73 -10.45 -2.21 -4.35
C GLY A 73 -10.50 -3.36 -5.36
N GLU A 74 -10.09 -3.13 -6.61
CA GLU A 74 -10.05 -4.15 -7.66
C GLU A 74 -8.64 -4.68 -7.87
N ILE A 75 -8.51 -6.00 -8.07
CA ILE A 75 -7.23 -6.62 -8.39
C ILE A 75 -6.93 -6.38 -9.87
N ILE A 76 -5.95 -5.54 -10.15
CA ILE A 76 -5.57 -5.17 -11.52
C ILE A 76 -4.39 -5.98 -12.06
N ALA A 77 -3.61 -6.61 -11.18
CA ALA A 77 -2.54 -7.51 -11.59
C ALA A 77 -2.23 -8.56 -10.52
N LYS A 78 -1.75 -9.73 -10.97
CA LYS A 78 -1.26 -10.81 -10.10
C LYS A 78 0.08 -11.32 -10.61
N LYS A 79 1.01 -11.63 -9.71
CA LYS A 79 2.31 -12.22 -10.03
C LYS A 79 2.61 -13.36 -9.08
N LEU A 80 3.14 -14.46 -9.62
CA LEU A 80 3.69 -15.54 -8.82
C LEU A 80 5.12 -15.21 -8.45
N LEU A 81 5.45 -15.25 -7.16
CA LEU A 81 6.79 -15.04 -6.64
C LEU A 81 7.42 -16.40 -6.34
N ARG A 82 8.66 -16.60 -6.79
CA ARG A 82 9.44 -17.82 -6.59
C ARG A 82 10.86 -17.44 -6.14
N GLY A 83 11.49 -18.32 -5.37
CA GLY A 83 12.85 -18.13 -4.87
C GLY A 83 12.90 -17.35 -3.56
N LEU A 84 14.08 -16.89 -3.16
CA LEU A 84 14.28 -16.21 -1.87
C LEU A 84 14.02 -14.70 -1.94
N GLU A 85 14.04 -14.15 -3.15
CA GLU A 85 13.80 -12.74 -3.44
C GLU A 85 13.13 -12.61 -4.80
N ALA A 86 12.15 -11.71 -4.90
CA ALA A 86 11.47 -11.39 -6.13
C ALA A 86 11.29 -9.88 -6.25
N SER A 87 11.55 -9.35 -7.44
CA SER A 87 11.17 -7.99 -7.81
C SER A 87 10.06 -8.04 -8.85
N VAL A 88 9.00 -7.25 -8.64
CA VAL A 88 7.88 -7.13 -9.56
C VAL A 88 7.61 -5.68 -9.89
N GLN A 89 7.34 -5.43 -11.17
CA GLN A 89 6.99 -4.12 -11.69
C GLN A 89 5.59 -4.15 -12.29
N PHE A 90 4.87 -3.06 -12.08
CA PHE A 90 3.54 -2.81 -12.62
C PHE A 90 3.50 -1.40 -13.20
N ARG A 91 2.67 -1.20 -14.22
CA ARG A 91 2.42 0.12 -14.82
C ARG A 91 0.97 0.47 -14.62
N VAL A 92 0.72 1.67 -14.11
CA VAL A 92 -0.64 2.16 -13.83
C VAL A 92 -0.80 3.54 -14.45
N GLN A 93 -1.85 3.74 -15.23
CA GLN A 93 -2.21 5.06 -15.75
C GLN A 93 -2.96 5.85 -14.69
N VAL A 94 -2.49 7.05 -14.35
CA VAL A 94 -3.11 7.92 -13.35
C VAL A 94 -3.70 9.16 -13.99
N ASP A 95 -4.92 9.53 -13.55
CA ASP A 95 -5.67 10.70 -14.00
C ASP A 95 -5.73 11.71 -12.84
N PRO A 96 -5.16 12.92 -12.99
CA PRO A 96 -5.12 13.92 -11.94
C PRO A 96 -6.52 14.41 -11.56
N ASN A 97 -7.56 14.16 -12.36
CA ASN A 97 -8.93 14.57 -12.07
C ASN A 97 -9.72 13.55 -11.23
N ARG A 98 -9.11 12.41 -10.89
CA ARG A 98 -9.74 11.34 -10.13
C ARG A 98 -8.90 11.03 -8.91
N SER A 99 -9.57 10.92 -7.75
CA SER A 99 -8.93 10.32 -6.59
C SER A 99 -8.76 8.84 -6.85
N ASP A 100 -7.53 8.37 -6.69
CA ASP A 100 -7.13 7.00 -6.96
C ASP A 100 -6.18 6.51 -5.87
N TRP A 101 -6.03 5.20 -5.77
CA TRP A 101 -5.02 4.61 -4.92
C TRP A 101 -4.66 3.22 -5.40
N CYS A 102 -3.41 2.82 -5.14
CA CYS A 102 -2.96 1.46 -5.35
C CYS A 102 -2.23 0.91 -4.13
N ARG A 103 -2.38 -0.39 -3.86
CA ARG A 103 -1.64 -1.09 -2.80
C ARG A 103 -1.22 -2.48 -3.26
N LEU A 104 -0.21 -3.04 -2.62
CA LEU A 104 0.19 -4.42 -2.83
C LEU A 104 -0.32 -5.31 -1.70
N GLU A 105 -0.78 -6.49 -2.08
CA GLU A 105 -0.99 -7.60 -1.16
C GLU A 105 -0.07 -8.76 -1.53
N VAL A 106 0.52 -9.40 -0.52
CA VAL A 106 1.29 -10.63 -0.69
C VAL A 106 0.58 -11.75 0.07
N LEU A 107 0.28 -12.84 -0.64
CA LEU A 107 -0.49 -13.96 -0.15
C LEU A 107 0.34 -15.25 -0.19
N ASP A 108 0.03 -16.16 0.73
CA ASP A 108 0.59 -17.51 0.72
C ASP A 108 -0.04 -18.39 -0.39
N ARG A 109 0.29 -19.69 -0.38
CA ARG A 109 -0.28 -20.67 -1.33
C ARG A 109 -1.78 -20.94 -1.14
N ASN A 110 -2.33 -20.61 0.03
CA ASN A 110 -3.74 -20.78 0.38
C ASN A 110 -4.52 -19.47 0.20
N TRP A 111 -3.93 -18.48 -0.46
CA TRP A 111 -4.50 -17.13 -0.65
C TRP A 111 -4.79 -16.40 0.67
N GLN A 112 -4.04 -16.71 1.73
CA GLN A 112 -4.08 -15.95 2.97
C GLN A 112 -3.11 -14.78 2.90
N ALA A 113 -3.56 -13.58 3.24
CA ALA A 113 -2.73 -12.39 3.22
C ALA A 113 -1.63 -12.46 4.29
N LEU A 114 -0.37 -12.42 3.84
CA LEU A 114 0.81 -12.28 4.69
C LEU A 114 1.21 -10.82 4.86
N VAL A 115 1.02 -10.02 3.79
CA VAL A 115 1.33 -8.59 3.75
C VAL A 115 0.20 -7.84 3.06
N ILE A 116 -0.18 -6.71 3.63
CA ILE A 116 -1.02 -5.70 3.00
C ILE A 116 -0.30 -4.37 3.19
N THR A 117 0.04 -3.67 2.10
CA THR A 117 0.66 -2.36 2.18
C THR A 117 -0.38 -1.27 2.42
N ASN A 118 0.05 -0.17 3.02
CA ASN A 118 -0.69 1.07 2.85
C ASN A 118 -0.77 1.46 1.37
N PRO A 119 -1.85 2.14 0.94
CA PRO A 119 -1.94 2.60 -0.41
C PRO A 119 -0.94 3.73 -0.70
N ILE A 120 -0.54 3.81 -1.97
CA ILE A 120 -0.01 5.01 -2.58
C ILE A 120 -1.20 5.72 -3.24
N PHE A 121 -1.42 6.98 -2.89
CA PHE A 121 -2.58 7.76 -3.34
C PHE A 121 -2.24 8.62 -4.55
N VAL A 122 -3.27 8.93 -5.35
CA VAL A 122 -3.22 9.96 -6.37
C VAL A 122 -4.36 10.91 -6.14
N ASN A 123 -4.04 12.19 -5.97
CA ASN A 123 -5.00 13.26 -5.74
C ASN A 123 -6.02 12.87 -4.66
N SER A 124 -5.51 12.38 -3.51
CA SER A 124 -6.38 12.23 -2.35
C SER A 124 -6.75 13.65 -1.95
N ARG A 125 -8.03 13.99 -2.13
CA ARG A 125 -8.54 15.24 -1.55
C ARG A 125 -8.29 15.09 -0.06
N GLU A 126 -7.37 15.88 0.49
CA GLU A 126 -7.39 16.16 1.91
C GLU A 126 -8.83 16.57 2.20
N SER A 127 -9.56 15.71 2.93
CA SER A 127 -10.75 16.17 3.60
C SER A 127 -10.25 17.23 4.56
N GLY A 128 -10.28 18.48 4.12
CA GLY A 128 -9.93 19.62 4.94
C GLY A 128 -10.76 19.49 6.20
N ILE A 129 -10.12 19.15 7.31
CA ILE A 129 -10.73 19.26 8.62
C ILE A 129 -11.09 20.74 8.72
N PRO A 130 -12.39 21.12 8.85
CA PRO A 130 -12.73 22.50 9.08
C PRO A 130 -12.02 22.93 10.36
N ASN A 131 -11.11 23.88 10.24
CA ASN A 131 -10.42 24.47 11.37
C ASN A 131 -11.48 25.24 12.17
N THR A 132 -12.10 24.61 13.16
CA THR A 132 -12.98 25.29 14.13
C THR A 132 -12.11 26.12 15.07
N ARG A 133 -11.57 27.22 14.55
CA ARG A 133 -11.12 28.35 15.35
C ARG A 133 -12.20 29.43 15.29
N GLY A 134 -12.83 29.71 16.43
CA GLY A 134 -13.64 30.92 16.60
C GLY A 134 -14.93 30.76 17.38
N ALA A 135 -14.93 30.09 18.54
CA ALA A 135 -15.92 30.41 19.57
C ALA A 135 -15.38 31.62 20.36
N SER A 136 -15.53 32.82 19.81
CA SER A 136 -15.48 34.05 20.59
C SER A 136 -16.79 34.16 21.36
N LEU A 137 -16.71 33.96 22.67
CA LEU A 137 -17.76 34.34 23.60
C LEU A 137 -17.71 35.87 23.75
N TRP A 138 -18.80 36.53 23.38
CA TRP A 138 -19.21 37.80 23.95
C TRP A 138 -20.30 37.52 24.97
#